data_AF-K6Z5B2-F1
#
_entry.id   AF-K6Z5B2-F1
#
_cell.length_a   1.000
_cell.length_b   1.000
_cell.length_c   1.000
_cell.angle_alpha   90.00
_cell.angle_beta   90.00
_cell.angle_gamma   90.00
#
_symmetry.space_group_name_H-M   'P 1'
#
loop_
_entity.id
_entity.type
_entity.pdbx_description
1 polymer ?
#
loop_
_entity_poly.entity_id
_entity_poly.type
_entity_poly.pdbx_seq_one_letter_code
_entity_poly.pdbx_strand_id
1 'polypeptide(L)'
;MYSTNTKGHCIRDDKTGHINNTHSPIPQRLGLDSAQWLTLTTEFEKHFCYAAGAEQMMNAFKRHTHHQRLRGMTKAKALLKRA
;
A
#
# COMPACT_ATOMS: atom_id res chain seq x y z
N MET A 1 13.34 21.36 -20.09
CA MET A 1 13.97 20.03 -20.13
C MET A 1 13.10 19.10 -19.32
N TYR A 2 12.72 17.93 -19.84
CA TYR A 2 11.95 16.95 -19.07
C TYR A 2 12.92 16.11 -18.23
N SER A 3 12.67 15.98 -16.94
CA SER A 3 13.41 15.01 -16.13
C SER A 3 12.87 13.62 -16.42
N THR A 4 13.73 12.67 -16.75
CA THR A 4 13.34 11.26 -16.88
C THR A 4 13.57 10.55 -15.55
N ASN A 5 12.67 9.66 -15.15
CA ASN A 5 12.93 8.81 -14.00
C ASN A 5 13.96 7.72 -14.36
N THR A 6 14.49 7.02 -13.36
CA THR A 6 15.47 5.93 -13.51
C THR A 6 15.01 4.74 -14.35
N LYS A 7 13.71 4.66 -14.70
CA LYS A 7 13.10 3.65 -15.57
C LYS A 7 12.79 4.20 -16.98
N GLY A 8 13.23 5.42 -17.32
CA GLY A 8 13.04 6.04 -18.63
C GLY A 8 11.67 6.70 -18.86
N HIS A 9 10.87 6.89 -17.81
CA HIS A 9 9.57 7.56 -17.95
C HIS A 9 9.76 9.09 -17.93
N CYS A 10 9.14 9.80 -18.86
CA CYS A 10 9.11 11.26 -18.87
C CYS A 10 8.30 11.78 -17.66
N ILE A 11 8.97 12.48 -16.74
CA ILE A 11 8.34 13.17 -15.61
C ILE A 11 7.92 14.56 -16.09
N ARG A 12 6.64 14.87 -15.89
CA ARG A 12 6.01 16.13 -16.27
C ARG A 12 5.33 16.71 -15.04
N ASP A 13 5.83 17.84 -14.55
CA ASP A 13 5.31 18.51 -13.35
C ASP A 13 3.88 19.04 -13.56
N ASP A 14 3.48 19.27 -14.81
CA ASP A 14 2.15 19.78 -15.20
C ASP A 14 1.08 18.69 -15.32
N LYS A 15 1.42 17.42 -15.07
CA LYS A 15 0.48 16.31 -15.19
C LYS A 15 -0.40 16.21 -13.94
N THR A 16 -1.73 16.16 -14.13
CA THR A 16 -2.65 15.83 -13.03
C THR A 16 -2.28 14.48 -12.41
N GLY A 17 -1.96 14.48 -11.12
CA GLY A 17 -1.45 13.31 -10.40
C GLY A 17 0.08 13.20 -10.38
N HIS A 18 0.83 14.24 -10.75
CA HIS A 18 2.27 14.32 -10.55
C HIS A 18 2.61 14.21 -9.06
N ILE A 19 3.36 13.17 -8.69
CA ILE A 19 3.84 12.97 -7.32
C ILE A 19 5.26 13.50 -7.28
N ASN A 20 5.45 14.64 -6.60
CA ASN A 20 6.77 15.24 -6.47
C ASN A 20 7.72 14.29 -5.73
N ASN A 21 8.87 14.01 -6.34
CA ASN A 21 9.92 13.13 -5.81
C ASN A 21 10.63 13.70 -4.57
N THR A 22 10.33 14.93 -4.16
CA THR A 22 10.77 15.49 -2.87
C THR A 22 10.07 14.83 -1.67
N HIS A 23 8.90 14.21 -1.89
CA HIS A 23 8.21 13.45 -0.84
C HIS A 23 8.76 12.04 -0.73
N SER A 24 8.69 11.50 0.49
CA SER A 24 8.98 10.09 0.72
C SER A 24 8.13 9.21 -0.23
N PRO A 25 8.72 8.15 -0.80
CA PRO A 25 8.02 7.16 -1.61
C PRO A 25 6.66 6.79 -1.03
N ILE A 26 5.65 6.59 -1.88
CA ILE A 26 4.27 6.24 -1.48
C ILE A 26 4.22 5.13 -0.42
N PRO A 27 5.02 4.03 -0.50
CA PRO A 27 5.05 3.02 0.54
C PRO A 27 5.44 3.58 1.90
N GLN A 28 6.50 4.37 1.98
CA GLN A 28 6.98 4.97 3.21
C GLN A 28 5.97 5.94 3.82
N ARG A 29 5.22 6.67 2.99
CA ARG A 29 4.12 7.54 3.46
C ARG A 29 2.99 6.75 4.10
N LEU A 30 2.80 5.50 3.70
CA LEU A 30 1.81 4.58 4.26
C LEU A 30 2.37 3.76 5.44
N GLY A 31 3.60 4.05 5.88
CA GLY A 31 4.29 3.27 6.92
C GLY A 31 4.76 1.88 6.44
N LEU A 32 4.82 1.67 5.13
CA LEU A 32 5.17 0.40 4.51
C LEU A 32 6.60 0.42 3.99
N ASP A 33 7.32 -0.65 4.26
CA ASP A 33 8.58 -0.94 3.59
C ASP A 33 8.34 -1.39 2.13
N SER A 34 9.36 -1.22 1.30
CA SER A 34 9.34 -1.62 -0.11
C SER A 34 9.01 -3.10 -0.30
N ALA A 35 9.49 -3.99 0.59
CA ALA A 35 9.18 -5.41 0.52
C ALA A 35 7.70 -5.68 0.88
N GLN A 36 7.19 -5.03 1.92
CA GLN A 36 5.78 -5.14 2.32
C GLN A 36 4.84 -4.66 1.21
N TRP A 37 5.20 -3.53 0.58
CA TRP A 37 4.47 -2.98 -0.56
C TRP A 37 4.50 -3.89 -1.78
N LEU A 38 5.66 -4.46 -2.11
CA LEU A 38 5.78 -5.41 -3.21
C LEU A 38 4.88 -6.63 -2.98
N THR A 39 4.91 -7.22 -1.79
CA THR A 39 4.02 -8.35 -1.46
C THR A 39 2.55 -7.95 -1.50
N LEU A 40 2.20 -6.76 -1.00
CA LEU A 40 0.83 -6.26 -1.09
C LEU A 40 0.37 -6.13 -2.54
N THR A 41 1.17 -5.56 -3.44
CA THR A 41 0.78 -5.34 -4.84
C THR A 41 0.78 -6.60 -5.69
N THR A 42 1.53 -7.64 -5.31
CA THR A 42 1.69 -8.88 -6.10
C THR A 42 0.90 -10.07 -5.55
N GLU A 43 0.69 -10.12 -4.23
CA GLU A 43 -0.02 -11.19 -3.55
C GLU A 43 -1.33 -10.71 -2.92
N PHE A 44 -1.83 -9.51 -3.28
CA PHE A 44 -3.06 -8.95 -2.71
C PHE A 44 -4.19 -9.96 -2.75
N GLU A 45 -4.57 -10.38 -3.95
CA GLU A 45 -5.74 -11.24 -4.17
C GLU A 45 -5.54 -12.66 -3.62
N LYS A 46 -4.28 -13.07 -3.40
CA LYS A 46 -3.95 -14.37 -2.80
C LYS A 46 -4.23 -14.40 -1.30
N HIS A 47 -4.09 -13.27 -0.64
CA HIS A 47 -4.11 -13.19 0.83
C HIS A 47 -5.22 -12.30 1.39
N PHE A 48 -5.66 -11.31 0.63
CA PHE A 48 -6.66 -10.31 0.97
C PHE A 48 -7.77 -10.31 -0.08
N CYS A 49 -8.97 -9.86 0.33
CA CYS A 49 -10.14 -9.88 -0.55
C CYS A 49 -10.85 -8.53 -0.62
N TYR A 50 -10.84 -7.76 0.48
CA TYR A 50 -11.51 -6.46 0.56
C TYR A 50 -10.55 -5.34 0.98
N ALA A 51 -9.74 -5.61 2.00
CA ALA A 51 -8.79 -4.66 2.53
C ALA A 51 -7.53 -5.40 2.99
N ALA A 52 -6.40 -4.71 2.90
CA ALA A 52 -5.15 -5.10 3.53
C ALA A 52 -4.66 -3.96 4.42
N GLY A 53 -4.12 -4.31 5.57
CA GLY A 53 -3.67 -3.35 6.57
C GLY A 53 -3.19 -4.06 7.82
N ALA A 54 -2.62 -3.31 8.76
CA ALA A 54 -2.27 -3.85 10.07
C ALA A 54 -3.51 -4.44 10.77
N GLU A 55 -3.29 -5.39 11.69
CA GLU A 55 -4.37 -6.11 12.39
C GLU A 55 -5.40 -5.17 13.03
N GLN A 56 -4.94 -4.06 13.62
CA GLN A 56 -5.83 -3.04 14.21
C GLN A 56 -6.73 -2.37 13.18
N MET A 57 -6.18 -2.00 12.02
CA MET A 57 -6.92 -1.37 10.92
C MET A 57 -7.91 -2.35 10.29
N MET A 58 -7.52 -3.62 10.13
CA MET A 58 -8.44 -4.66 9.67
C MET A 58 -9.59 -4.89 10.66
N ASN A 59 -9.31 -4.90 11.97
CA ASN A 59 -10.35 -5.02 13.00
C ASN A 59 -11.30 -3.81 13.04
N ALA A 60 -10.79 -2.60 12.80
CA ALA A 60 -11.63 -1.40 12.66
C ALA A 60 -12.49 -1.48 11.39
N PHE A 61 -11.90 -1.84 10.25
CA PHE A 61 -12.60 -2.04 8.99
C PHE A 61 -13.73 -3.07 9.13
N LYS A 62 -13.46 -4.22 9.76
CA LYS A 62 -14.45 -5.27 10.04
C LYS A 62 -15.67 -4.73 10.77
N ARG A 63 -15.45 -3.96 11.83
CA ARG A 63 -16.50 -3.34 12.65
C ARG A 63 -17.33 -2.35 11.84
N HIS A 64 -16.67 -1.56 11.01
CA HIS A 64 -17.32 -0.52 10.19
C HIS A 64 -18.12 -1.09 9.01
N THR A 65 -17.72 -2.22 8.44
CA THR A 65 -18.39 -2.84 7.27
C THR A 65 -19.34 -3.98 7.64
N HIS A 66 -19.54 -4.24 8.94
CA HIS A 66 -20.35 -5.35 9.44
C HIS A 66 -19.98 -6.73 8.87
N HIS A 67 -18.75 -6.91 8.40
CA HIS A 67 -18.28 -8.19 7.89
C HIS A 67 -17.99 -9.18 9.02
N GLN A 68 -18.49 -10.42 8.89
CA GLN A 68 -18.27 -11.45 9.91
C GLN A 68 -16.86 -12.05 9.87
N ARG A 69 -16.24 -12.14 8.69
CA ARG A 69 -14.87 -12.65 8.47
C ARG A 69 -14.11 -11.76 7.50
N LEU A 70 -12.87 -11.43 7.86
CA LEU A 70 -11.90 -10.86 6.92
C LEU A 70 -10.83 -11.93 6.63
N ARG A 71 -10.63 -12.22 5.35
CA ARG A 71 -9.50 -13.05 4.89
C ARG A 71 -8.21 -12.22 4.97
N GLY A 72 -7.11 -12.87 5.32
CA GLY A 72 -5.79 -12.22 5.38
C GLY A 72 -5.36 -11.73 6.75
N MET A 73 -6.14 -11.93 7.83
CA MET A 73 -5.75 -11.52 9.20
C MET A 73 -4.38 -12.10 9.63
N THR A 74 -4.12 -13.38 9.36
CA THR A 74 -2.82 -14.01 9.67
C THR A 74 -1.68 -13.36 8.89
N LYS A 75 -1.91 -13.06 7.60
CA LYS A 75 -0.90 -12.43 6.74
C LYS A 75 -0.68 -10.97 7.16
N ALA A 76 -1.73 -10.22 7.51
CA ALA A 76 -1.63 -8.89 8.09
C ALA A 76 -0.79 -8.88 9.37
N LYS A 77 -1.03 -9.84 10.27
CA LYS A 77 -0.24 -9.98 11.50
C LYS A 77 1.22 -10.34 11.26
N ALA A 78 1.52 -11.06 10.18
CA ALA A 78 2.90 -11.41 9.82
C ALA A 78 3.62 -10.27 9.09
N LEU A 79 2.91 -9.62 8.15
CA LEU A 79 3.47 -8.72 7.15
C LEU A 79 3.38 -7.25 7.56
N LEU A 80 2.40 -6.86 8.37
CA LEU A 80 2.07 -5.47 8.71
C LEU A 80 2.07 -5.27 10.24
N LYS A 81 3.15 -5.71 10.89
CA LYS A 81 3.33 -5.70 12.36
C LYS A 81 3.46 -4.30 12.98
N ARG A 82 3.76 -3.28 12.17
CA ARG A 82 3.92 -1.89 12.61
C ARG A 82 2.98 -1.03 11.81
N ALA A 83 2.09 -0.32 12.51
CA ALA A 83 1.45 0.90 12.06
C ALA A 83 1.84 1.98 13.08
#